data_AF-E1ZU55-F1
#
_entry.id   AF-E1ZU55-F1
#
_cell.length_a   1.000
_cell.length_b   1.000
_cell.length_c   1.000
_cell.angle_alpha   90.00
_cell.angle_beta   90.00
_cell.angle_gamma   90.00
#
_symmetry.space_group_name_H-M   'P 1'
#
loop_
_entity.id
_entity.type
_entity.pdbx_description
1 polymer ?
#
loop_
_entity_poly.entity_id
_entity_poly.type
_entity_poly.pdbx_seq_one_letter_code
_entity_poly.pdbx_strand_id
1 'polypeptide(L)'
;MAPHKLEGPTDALFLSPDQGGCWHKVALPEAMSVENIRVDPKGGGHVFLVHGQACMRSQTRPQCGFTGGGTPPAKMFMIDVKDLLQGDWRDCNADAGSADYEQWLVPKADTCLLGAQYTMSRRRRDAACFNTPSYTLNITRRAPCNCTLADTECEYGFQRNGTLCSKMPDLGEGACVSMRNSGYAMSATNRRLVHGDQCGEVAAVIPDTDGKGHPVHGGGGGGGGGAGGGEGGGGSSGVKKFFLFVLVTGILVTVAGVVWAHCLPEGLRESLGDRLAPVLGAVAVVLELLLDKVIAAWDWARARFSGASQRSAAEAAYFEPLAEVDPEDHRSPPLFPGR
;
A
#
# COMPACT_ATOMS: atom_id res chain seq x y z
N MET A 1 -5.81 -1.59 -16.93
CA MET A 1 -7.16 -1.05 -17.21
C MET A 1 -8.02 -2.17 -17.75
N ALA A 2 -9.27 -2.33 -17.31
CA ALA A 2 -10.17 -3.28 -17.94
C ALA A 2 -10.38 -2.88 -19.42
N PRO A 3 -10.47 -3.83 -20.35
CA PRO A 3 -10.75 -3.51 -21.75
C PRO A 3 -12.13 -2.83 -21.82
N HIS A 4 -12.16 -1.58 -22.26
CA HIS A 4 -13.42 -0.89 -22.55
C HIS A 4 -13.78 -1.17 -24.02
N LYS A 5 -15.05 -1.45 -24.28
CA LYS A 5 -15.56 -1.65 -25.63
C LYS A 5 -16.16 -0.33 -26.11
N LEU A 6 -15.60 0.24 -27.17
CA LEU A 6 -16.15 1.43 -27.80
C LEU A 6 -17.28 1.02 -28.74
N GLU A 7 -18.51 1.45 -28.42
CA GLU A 7 -19.69 1.19 -29.27
C GLU A 7 -20.05 2.37 -30.19
N GLY A 8 -19.21 3.41 -30.20
CA GLY A 8 -19.37 4.60 -31.03
C GLY A 8 -19.57 5.87 -30.19
N PRO A 9 -19.94 6.98 -30.84
CA PRO A 9 -20.11 8.25 -30.15
C PRO A 9 -21.38 8.27 -29.31
N THR A 10 -21.32 8.99 -28.20
CA THR A 10 -22.43 9.14 -27.24
C THR A 10 -22.64 10.62 -26.91
N ASP A 11 -23.88 10.97 -26.59
CA ASP A 11 -24.32 12.27 -26.07
C ASP A 11 -24.71 12.17 -24.57
N ALA A 12 -24.43 11.04 -23.94
CA ALA A 12 -24.81 10.81 -22.56
C ALA A 12 -23.85 9.89 -21.82
N LEU A 13 -23.86 10.05 -20.50
CA LEU A 13 -23.16 9.24 -19.53
C LEU A 13 -24.15 8.69 -18.52
N PHE A 14 -23.75 7.63 -17.83
CA PHE A 14 -24.54 7.04 -16.76
C PHE A 14 -23.72 7.05 -15.47
N LEU A 15 -24.34 7.53 -14.39
CA LEU A 15 -23.77 7.48 -13.05
C LEU A 15 -24.71 6.72 -12.12
N SER A 16 -24.14 6.05 -11.12
CA SER A 16 -24.89 5.33 -10.11
C SER A 16 -24.38 5.70 -8.73
N PRO A 17 -25.18 6.40 -7.91
CA PRO A 17 -24.78 6.81 -6.58
C PRO A 17 -25.05 5.72 -5.51
N ASP A 18 -25.65 4.59 -5.88
CA ASP A 18 -26.10 3.53 -4.96
C ASP A 18 -25.39 2.18 -5.21
N GLN A 19 -24.15 2.24 -5.71
CA GLN A 19 -23.30 1.07 -5.99
C GLN A 19 -23.84 0.17 -7.13
N GLY A 20 -24.39 0.78 -8.17
CA GLY A 20 -24.87 0.09 -9.37
C GLY A 20 -26.32 -0.38 -9.29
N GLY A 21 -27.08 0.03 -8.26
CA GLY A 21 -28.49 -0.34 -8.13
C GLY A 21 -29.36 0.42 -9.15
N CYS A 22 -29.23 1.74 -9.16
CA CYS A 22 -29.94 2.65 -10.05
C CYS A 22 -28.94 3.49 -10.85
N TRP A 23 -29.28 3.74 -12.12
CA TRP A 23 -28.44 4.48 -13.05
C TRP A 23 -29.17 5.74 -13.50
N HIS A 24 -28.48 6.87 -13.40
CA HIS A 24 -28.96 8.18 -13.81
C HIS A 24 -28.25 8.60 -15.09
N LYS A 25 -29.03 8.99 -16.09
CA LYS A 25 -28.51 9.49 -17.37
C LYS A 25 -28.13 10.97 -17.22
N VAL A 26 -26.89 11.29 -17.51
CA VAL A 26 -26.35 12.66 -17.61
C VAL A 26 -26.15 12.99 -19.07
N ALA A 27 -26.84 14.00 -19.58
CA ALA A 27 -26.64 14.47 -20.95
C ALA A 27 -25.33 15.26 -21.05
N LEU A 28 -24.54 14.95 -22.08
CA LEU A 28 -23.41 15.77 -22.48
C LEU A 28 -23.91 16.96 -23.32
N PRO A 29 -23.24 18.12 -23.26
CA PRO A 29 -23.62 19.28 -24.08
C PRO A 29 -23.64 18.97 -25.58
N GLU A 30 -22.75 18.09 -26.03
CA GLU A 30 -22.65 17.64 -27.41
C GLU A 30 -22.19 16.18 -27.47
N ALA A 31 -22.60 15.46 -28.52
CA ALA A 31 -22.10 14.11 -28.75
C ALA A 31 -20.60 14.09 -29.06
N MET A 32 -19.92 13.08 -28.55
CA MET A 32 -18.48 12.87 -28.76
C MET A 32 -18.13 11.39 -28.82
N SER A 33 -16.98 11.07 -29.43
CA SER A 33 -16.34 9.77 -29.29
C SER A 33 -15.52 9.79 -28.00
N VAL A 34 -15.97 9.08 -26.97
CA VAL A 34 -15.28 9.01 -25.68
C VAL A 34 -14.08 8.07 -25.81
N GLU A 35 -12.90 8.55 -25.45
CA GLU A 35 -11.69 7.73 -25.39
C GLU A 35 -11.43 7.23 -23.97
N ASN A 36 -11.64 8.08 -22.96
CA ASN A 36 -11.44 7.70 -21.57
C ASN A 36 -12.20 8.63 -20.61
N ILE A 37 -12.37 8.14 -19.38
CA ILE A 37 -12.86 8.90 -18.23
C ILE A 37 -11.76 8.86 -17.17
N ARG A 38 -11.24 10.02 -16.78
CA ARG A 38 -10.21 10.15 -15.75
C ARG A 38 -10.84 10.61 -14.45
N VAL A 39 -10.28 10.11 -13.35
CA VAL A 39 -10.70 10.39 -11.98
C VAL A 39 -9.49 10.74 -11.13
N ASP A 40 -9.75 11.32 -9.96
CA ASP A 40 -8.72 11.50 -8.93
C ASP A 40 -8.01 10.17 -8.62
N PRO A 41 -6.66 10.11 -8.57
CA PRO A 41 -5.91 8.88 -8.37
C PRO A 41 -6.27 8.11 -7.10
N LYS A 42 -6.71 8.80 -6.05
CA LYS A 42 -7.12 8.20 -4.77
C LYS A 42 -8.61 7.85 -4.73
N GLY A 43 -9.37 8.20 -5.79
CA GLY A 43 -10.81 8.00 -5.85
C GLY A 43 -11.59 8.85 -4.83
N GLY A 44 -10.97 9.89 -4.27
CA GLY A 44 -11.61 10.77 -3.28
C GLY A 44 -12.32 11.98 -3.89
N GLY A 45 -12.13 12.23 -5.18
CA GLY A 45 -12.75 13.32 -5.92
C GLY A 45 -14.16 13.00 -6.43
N HIS A 46 -14.99 14.03 -6.55
CA HIS A 46 -16.32 13.98 -7.19
C HIS A 46 -16.31 14.58 -8.60
N VAL A 47 -15.14 14.96 -9.10
CA VAL A 47 -14.95 15.53 -10.45
C VAL A 47 -14.37 14.47 -11.38
N PHE A 48 -15.02 14.27 -12.51
CA PHE A 48 -14.65 13.30 -13.55
C PHE A 48 -14.31 14.04 -14.84
N LEU A 49 -13.20 13.68 -15.46
CA LEU A 49 -12.76 14.27 -16.73
C LEU A 49 -13.05 13.28 -17.87
N VAL A 50 -14.06 13.60 -18.67
CA VAL A 50 -14.44 12.79 -19.82
C VAL A 50 -13.78 13.39 -21.05
N HIS A 51 -12.91 12.63 -21.71
CA HIS A 51 -12.17 13.15 -22.85
C HIS A 51 -12.19 12.21 -24.05
N GLY A 52 -11.94 12.80 -25.22
CA GLY A 52 -11.90 12.11 -26.49
C GLY A 52 -11.98 13.12 -27.63
N GLN A 53 -12.76 12.80 -28.66
CA GLN A 53 -12.81 13.60 -29.88
C GLN A 53 -14.24 13.94 -30.28
N ALA A 54 -14.41 15.06 -30.98
CA ALA A 54 -15.68 15.38 -31.61
C ALA A 54 -16.08 14.27 -32.58
N CYS A 55 -17.37 13.90 -32.61
CA CYS A 55 -17.83 12.91 -33.55
C CYS A 55 -18.34 13.56 -34.84
N MET A 56 -18.10 12.89 -35.97
CA MET A 56 -18.45 13.39 -37.30
C MET A 56 -19.96 13.25 -37.56
N ARG A 57 -20.57 14.33 -38.03
CA ARG A 57 -21.98 14.36 -38.41
C ARG A 57 -22.20 13.55 -39.68
N SER A 58 -23.15 12.64 -39.63
CA SER A 58 -23.55 11.80 -40.78
C SER A 58 -25.05 11.55 -40.72
N GLN A 59 -25.64 11.07 -41.83
CA GLN A 59 -27.05 10.68 -41.88
C GLN A 59 -27.39 9.60 -40.85
N THR A 60 -26.42 8.74 -40.51
CA THR A 60 -26.56 7.70 -39.47
C THR A 60 -26.24 8.20 -38.06
N ARG A 61 -25.68 9.41 -37.91
CA ARG A 61 -25.25 10.00 -36.63
C ARG A 61 -25.63 11.49 -36.57
N PRO A 62 -26.93 11.82 -36.50
CA PRO A 62 -27.40 13.21 -36.51
C PRO A 62 -27.03 13.98 -35.24
N GLN A 63 -26.76 13.29 -34.12
CA GLN A 63 -26.36 13.88 -32.85
C GLN A 63 -24.94 14.47 -32.86
N CYS A 64 -24.14 14.08 -33.84
CA CYS A 64 -22.76 14.54 -33.98
C CYS A 64 -22.69 15.95 -34.58
N GLY A 65 -21.88 16.81 -33.97
CA GLY A 65 -21.77 18.23 -34.35
C GLY A 65 -20.68 18.55 -35.38
N PHE A 66 -19.66 17.71 -35.54
CA PHE A 66 -18.50 18.06 -36.36
C PHE A 66 -18.77 17.80 -37.85
N THR A 67 -18.70 18.84 -38.68
CA THR A 67 -18.95 18.78 -40.13
C THR A 67 -17.70 19.04 -40.98
N GLY A 68 -16.53 19.23 -40.36
CA GLY A 68 -15.28 19.54 -41.06
C GLY A 68 -14.67 18.32 -41.77
N GLY A 69 -13.89 18.57 -42.82
CA GLY A 69 -12.96 17.57 -43.37
C GLY A 69 -11.62 17.63 -42.64
N GLY A 70 -11.18 16.52 -42.07
CA GLY A 70 -9.91 16.43 -41.34
C GLY A 70 -10.02 15.73 -39.98
N THR A 71 -8.98 15.86 -39.17
CA THR A 71 -8.93 15.28 -37.82
C THR A 71 -9.95 15.97 -36.90
N PRO A 72 -10.86 15.22 -36.25
CA PRO A 72 -11.82 15.82 -35.33
C PRO A 72 -11.11 16.46 -34.13
N PRO A 73 -11.56 17.64 -33.66
CA PRO A 73 -10.95 18.30 -32.52
C PRO A 73 -11.13 17.49 -31.24
N ALA A 74 -10.12 17.55 -30.36
CA ALA A 74 -10.21 16.98 -29.02
C ALA A 74 -11.31 17.69 -28.21
N LYS A 75 -12.03 16.91 -27.39
CA LYS A 75 -13.05 17.39 -26.47
C LYS A 75 -12.76 16.87 -25.06
N MET A 76 -13.01 17.73 -24.08
CA MET A 76 -12.93 17.39 -22.66
C MET A 76 -14.11 18.03 -21.94
N PHE A 77 -14.85 17.21 -21.19
CA PHE A 77 -15.90 17.66 -20.28
C PHE A 77 -15.48 17.37 -18.84
N MET A 78 -15.59 18.40 -18.01
CA MET A 78 -15.43 18.29 -16.56
C MET A 78 -16.81 18.09 -15.96
N ILE A 79 -17.00 16.96 -15.28
CA ILE A 79 -18.29 16.59 -14.70
C ILE A 79 -18.12 16.58 -13.19
N ASP A 80 -18.72 17.57 -12.54
CA ASP A 80 -18.83 17.62 -11.10
C ASP A 80 -20.10 16.88 -10.66
N VAL A 81 -19.94 15.70 -10.07
CA VAL A 81 -21.07 14.88 -9.61
C VAL A 81 -21.75 15.48 -8.39
N LYS A 82 -21.03 16.25 -7.58
CA LYS A 82 -21.62 16.94 -6.41
C LYS A 82 -22.58 18.04 -6.87
N ASP A 83 -22.19 18.79 -7.90
CA ASP A 83 -23.06 19.78 -8.54
C ASP A 83 -24.25 19.16 -9.27
N LEU A 84 -24.09 17.97 -9.86
CA LEU A 84 -25.18 17.26 -10.54
C LEU A 84 -26.22 16.69 -9.58
N LEU A 85 -25.78 16.18 -8.43
CA LEU A 85 -26.67 15.55 -7.44
C LEU A 85 -27.33 16.58 -6.49
N GLN A 86 -26.84 17.82 -6.47
CA GLN A 86 -27.40 18.99 -5.77
C GLN A 86 -27.76 18.73 -4.28
N GLY A 87 -28.51 19.65 -3.66
CA GLY A 87 -28.65 19.82 -2.20
C GLY A 87 -29.20 18.65 -1.38
N ASP A 88 -29.61 17.55 -2.02
CA ASP A 88 -29.98 16.31 -1.34
C ASP A 88 -28.74 15.52 -0.87
N TRP A 89 -27.58 15.78 -1.46
CA TRP A 89 -26.33 15.10 -1.15
C TRP A 89 -25.40 15.98 -0.31
N ARG A 90 -25.17 15.55 0.92
CA ARG A 90 -24.25 16.18 1.88
C ARG A 90 -22.95 15.38 2.02
N ASP A 91 -22.01 15.88 2.80
CA ASP A 91 -20.89 15.05 3.23
C ASP A 91 -21.40 13.98 4.23
N CYS A 92 -20.87 12.76 4.13
CA CYS A 92 -21.28 11.67 5.02
C CYS A 92 -20.80 11.94 6.45
N ASN A 93 -21.68 11.70 7.43
CA ASN A 93 -21.29 11.68 8.83
C ASN A 93 -20.57 10.37 9.13
N ALA A 94 -19.27 10.45 9.44
CA ALA A 94 -18.41 9.31 9.76
C ALA A 94 -18.46 8.91 11.25
N ASP A 95 -19.27 9.57 12.08
CA ASP A 95 -19.43 9.24 13.49
C ASP A 95 -19.93 7.80 13.69
N ALA A 96 -19.48 7.17 14.77
CA ALA A 96 -19.92 5.82 15.12
C ALA A 96 -21.45 5.79 15.34
N GLY A 97 -22.14 4.92 14.61
CA GLY A 97 -23.60 4.80 14.67
C GLY A 97 -24.36 5.74 13.73
N SER A 98 -23.67 6.50 12.89
CA SER A 98 -24.28 7.28 11.82
C SER A 98 -25.18 6.42 10.92
N ALA A 99 -26.30 6.99 10.48
CA ALA A 99 -27.22 6.36 9.54
C ALA A 99 -26.61 6.22 8.12
N ASP A 100 -25.51 6.92 7.83
CA ASP A 100 -24.87 6.90 6.50
C ASP A 100 -24.07 5.63 6.24
N TYR A 101 -23.68 4.92 7.30
CA TYR A 101 -22.82 3.75 7.22
C TYR A 101 -23.53 2.50 7.76
N GLU A 102 -23.10 1.35 7.26
CA GLU A 102 -23.47 0.04 7.78
C GLU A 102 -22.23 -0.81 8.00
N GLN A 103 -22.30 -1.68 9.00
CA GLN A 103 -21.31 -2.73 9.19
C GLN A 103 -21.57 -3.84 8.19
N TRP A 104 -20.57 -4.10 7.35
CA TRP A 104 -20.61 -5.16 6.35
C TRP A 104 -19.58 -6.24 6.69
N LEU A 105 -20.06 -7.49 6.79
CA LEU A 105 -19.24 -8.68 7.04
C LEU A 105 -18.68 -9.20 5.72
N VAL A 106 -17.36 -9.34 5.64
CA VAL A 106 -16.67 -9.76 4.42
C VAL A 106 -16.36 -11.26 4.46
N PRO A 107 -16.68 -12.05 3.42
CA PRO A 107 -17.65 -11.80 2.33
C PRO A 107 -19.10 -12.09 2.73
N LYS A 108 -19.31 -12.85 3.81
CA LYS A 108 -20.60 -13.19 4.41
C LYS A 108 -20.39 -13.38 5.93
N ALA A 109 -21.47 -13.28 6.70
CA ALA A 109 -21.46 -13.67 8.11
C ALA A 109 -20.83 -15.07 8.30
N ASP A 110 -20.03 -15.19 9.37
CA ASP A 110 -19.37 -16.43 9.79
C ASP A 110 -18.41 -17.06 8.76
N THR A 111 -18.00 -16.29 7.75
CA THR A 111 -17.01 -16.74 6.77
C THR A 111 -15.62 -16.26 7.16
N CYS A 112 -14.66 -17.17 7.15
CA CYS A 112 -13.25 -16.88 7.40
C CYS A 112 -12.55 -16.67 6.06
N LEU A 113 -11.80 -15.57 5.97
CA LEU A 113 -10.93 -15.26 4.85
C LEU A 113 -9.50 -15.23 5.39
N LEU A 114 -8.59 -16.04 4.85
CA LEU A 114 -7.21 -16.12 5.33
C LEU A 114 -7.12 -16.29 6.87
N GLY A 115 -7.94 -17.21 7.39
CA GLY A 115 -7.95 -17.51 8.82
C GLY A 115 -8.52 -16.44 9.76
N ALA A 116 -9.15 -15.39 9.25
CA ALA A 116 -9.80 -14.38 10.09
C ALA A 116 -11.15 -13.93 9.52
N GLN A 117 -12.03 -13.50 10.41
CA GLN A 117 -13.25 -12.80 10.01
C GLN A 117 -12.96 -11.30 9.89
N TYR A 118 -13.58 -10.64 8.91
CA TYR A 118 -13.42 -9.20 8.70
C TYR A 118 -14.76 -8.51 8.66
N THR A 119 -14.80 -7.33 9.28
CA THR A 119 -15.89 -6.36 9.14
C THR A 119 -15.36 -5.06 8.59
N MET A 120 -16.14 -4.39 7.75
CA MET A 120 -15.85 -3.03 7.33
C MET A 120 -17.07 -2.14 7.51
N SER A 121 -16.82 -0.88 7.83
CA SER A 121 -17.85 0.16 7.76
C SER A 121 -17.90 0.72 6.34
N ARG A 122 -19.02 0.51 5.63
CA ARG A 122 -19.22 1.02 4.27
C ARG A 122 -20.43 1.93 4.21
N ARG A 123 -20.42 2.89 3.28
CA ARG A 123 -21.58 3.76 3.06
C ARG A 123 -22.77 2.90 2.64
N ARG A 124 -23.94 3.16 3.23
CA ARG A 124 -25.18 2.51 2.81
C ARG A 124 -25.54 2.92 1.39
N ARG A 125 -26.26 2.06 0.69
CA ARG A 125 -26.65 2.34 -0.70
C ARG A 125 -27.67 3.48 -0.80
N ASP A 126 -28.55 3.59 0.18
CA ASP A 126 -29.61 4.60 0.30
C ASP A 126 -29.16 5.90 0.98
N ALA A 127 -27.91 5.97 1.48
CA ALA A 127 -27.37 7.19 2.06
C ALA A 127 -27.01 8.22 0.98
N ALA A 128 -27.77 9.31 0.91
CA ALA A 128 -27.53 10.45 0.03
C ALA A 128 -26.38 11.33 0.57
N CYS A 129 -25.15 10.81 0.50
CA CYS A 129 -23.97 11.53 0.93
C CYS A 129 -22.68 11.13 0.22
N PHE A 130 -21.72 12.06 0.15
CA PHE A 130 -20.38 11.82 -0.36
C PHE A 130 -19.40 11.51 0.77
N ASN A 131 -18.58 10.48 0.57
CA ASN A 131 -17.43 10.28 1.42
C ASN A 131 -16.48 11.47 1.26
N THR A 132 -16.00 12.02 2.37
CA THR A 132 -15.03 13.11 2.35
C THR A 132 -13.65 12.61 1.88
N PRO A 133 -12.75 13.48 1.41
CA PRO A 133 -11.37 13.10 1.09
C PRO A 133 -10.60 12.50 2.28
N SER A 134 -11.05 12.76 3.51
CA SER A 134 -10.51 12.19 4.75
C SER A 134 -11.07 10.79 5.08
N TYR A 135 -12.04 10.28 4.31
CA TYR A 135 -12.59 8.95 4.51
C TYR A 135 -11.49 7.90 4.37
N THR A 136 -11.34 7.10 5.42
CA THR A 136 -10.49 5.91 5.41
C THR A 136 -11.35 4.67 5.58
N LEU A 137 -11.09 3.66 4.75
CA LEU A 137 -11.76 2.39 4.87
C LEU A 137 -11.28 1.69 6.15
N ASN A 138 -12.15 1.68 7.17
CA ASN A 138 -11.88 0.97 8.42
C ASN A 138 -12.29 -0.49 8.29
N ILE A 139 -11.31 -1.35 8.00
CA ILE A 139 -11.46 -2.80 8.06
C ILE A 139 -11.03 -3.27 9.45
N THR A 140 -11.97 -3.79 10.21
CA THR A 140 -11.72 -4.41 11.51
C THR A 140 -11.57 -5.91 11.33
N ARG A 141 -10.40 -6.42 11.71
CA ARG A 141 -10.17 -7.85 11.88
C ARG A 141 -10.84 -8.32 13.18
N ARG A 142 -11.62 -9.38 13.11
CA ARG A 142 -12.22 -10.06 14.26
C ARG A 142 -11.34 -11.23 14.72
N ALA A 143 -11.88 -12.08 15.61
CA ALA A 143 -11.17 -13.24 16.14
C ALA A 143 -10.60 -14.15 15.03
N PRO A 144 -9.41 -14.75 15.25
CA PRO A 144 -8.89 -15.77 14.35
C PRO A 144 -9.83 -16.97 14.30
N CYS A 145 -9.98 -17.55 13.12
CA CYS A 145 -10.70 -18.81 12.93
C CYS A 145 -9.76 -19.99 13.14
N ASN A 146 -10.31 -21.18 13.41
CA ASN A 146 -9.50 -22.39 13.47
C ASN A 146 -9.05 -22.78 12.06
N CYS A 147 -7.78 -23.17 11.93
CA CYS A 147 -7.20 -23.57 10.65
C CYS A 147 -7.91 -24.80 10.09
N THR A 148 -8.13 -24.78 8.78
CA THR A 148 -8.65 -25.91 8.00
C THR A 148 -7.67 -26.25 6.87
N LEU A 149 -7.93 -27.34 6.15
CA LEU A 149 -7.10 -27.68 4.97
C LEU A 149 -7.17 -26.61 3.87
N ALA A 150 -8.20 -25.75 3.86
CA ALA A 150 -8.32 -24.66 2.90
C ALA A 150 -7.35 -23.49 3.18
N ASP A 151 -6.86 -23.38 4.41
CA ASP A 151 -5.89 -22.37 4.86
C ASP A 151 -4.44 -22.83 4.61
N THR A 152 -4.26 -23.98 3.94
CA THR A 152 -2.97 -24.56 3.60
C THR A 152 -2.75 -24.67 2.11
N GLU A 153 -1.50 -24.53 1.70
CA GLU A 153 -1.01 -24.84 0.36
C GLU A 153 0.12 -25.88 0.44
N CYS A 154 0.36 -26.58 -0.67
CA CYS A 154 1.45 -27.55 -0.70
C CYS A 154 2.80 -26.85 -0.68
N GLU A 155 3.76 -27.47 0.01
CA GLU A 155 5.13 -26.98 0.04
C GLU A 155 5.83 -27.08 -1.33
N TYR A 156 6.99 -26.42 -1.41
CA TYR A 156 7.86 -26.53 -2.58
C TYR A 156 8.18 -28.01 -2.89
N GLY A 157 7.92 -28.42 -4.13
CA GLY A 157 8.11 -29.81 -4.57
C GLY A 157 6.94 -30.74 -4.32
N PHE A 158 5.82 -30.22 -3.84
CA PHE A 158 4.60 -30.97 -3.66
C PHE A 158 3.43 -30.33 -4.42
N GLN A 159 2.55 -31.18 -4.95
CA GLN A 159 1.34 -30.78 -5.65
C GLN A 159 0.12 -31.37 -4.95
N ARG A 160 -1.02 -30.67 -5.07
CA ARG A 160 -2.28 -31.11 -4.48
C ARG A 160 -2.80 -32.35 -5.22
N ASN A 161 -3.04 -33.42 -4.48
CA ASN A 161 -3.69 -34.64 -4.92
C ASN A 161 -4.87 -34.92 -3.99
N GLY A 162 -6.05 -34.46 -4.40
CA GLY A 162 -7.25 -34.46 -3.54
C GLY A 162 -7.06 -33.58 -2.31
N THR A 163 -7.07 -34.20 -1.13
CA THR A 163 -6.77 -33.52 0.14
C THR A 163 -5.30 -33.50 0.47
N LEU A 164 -4.45 -34.35 -0.11
CA LEU A 164 -3.03 -34.55 0.25
C LEU A 164 -2.08 -33.73 -0.62
N CYS A 165 -0.87 -33.50 -0.14
CA CYS A 165 0.24 -32.92 -0.90
C CYS A 165 1.23 -34.03 -1.28
N SER A 166 1.27 -34.38 -2.57
CA SER A 166 2.09 -35.46 -3.13
C SER A 166 3.34 -34.91 -3.77
N LYS A 167 4.47 -35.61 -3.64
CA LYS A 167 5.75 -35.21 -4.22
C LYS A 167 5.64 -35.12 -5.73
N MET A 168 6.16 -34.05 -6.31
CA MET A 168 6.26 -33.90 -7.76
C MET A 168 7.36 -34.82 -8.29
N PRO A 169 7.15 -35.51 -9.43
CA PRO A 169 8.12 -36.47 -9.96
C PRO A 169 9.43 -35.80 -10.40
N ASP A 170 9.37 -34.55 -10.85
CA ASP A 170 10.50 -33.85 -11.48
C ASP A 170 11.34 -33.01 -10.50
N LEU A 171 11.02 -33.04 -9.20
CA LEU A 171 11.69 -32.22 -8.20
C LEU A 171 12.39 -33.08 -7.13
N GLY A 172 13.71 -33.17 -7.26
CA GLY A 172 14.56 -33.88 -6.31
C GLY A 172 14.68 -33.17 -4.96
N GLU A 173 15.03 -33.95 -3.93
CA GLU A 173 15.32 -33.41 -2.59
C GLU A 173 16.49 -32.41 -2.63
N GLY A 174 16.23 -31.20 -2.12
CA GLY A 174 17.21 -30.12 -2.12
C GLY A 174 17.51 -29.53 -3.51
N ALA A 175 16.59 -29.67 -4.48
CA ALA A 175 16.64 -28.93 -5.74
C ALA A 175 16.71 -27.40 -5.52
N CYS A 176 16.10 -26.91 -4.43
CA CYS A 176 16.21 -25.51 -4.03
C CYS A 176 17.39 -25.32 -3.06
N VAL A 177 18.52 -24.81 -3.58
CA VAL A 177 19.72 -24.49 -2.79
C VAL A 177 19.40 -23.42 -1.73
N SER A 178 18.52 -22.47 -2.04
CA SER A 178 18.13 -21.40 -1.12
C SER A 178 17.40 -21.90 0.13
N MET A 179 16.75 -23.07 0.07
CA MET A 179 16.09 -23.69 1.23
C MET A 179 17.08 -24.41 2.15
N ARG A 180 18.24 -24.86 1.64
CA ARG A 180 19.20 -25.65 2.44
C ARG A 180 19.84 -24.85 3.57
N ASN A 181 20.01 -23.54 3.37
CA ASN A 181 20.68 -22.66 4.33
C ASN A 181 19.74 -21.60 4.94
N SER A 182 18.44 -21.71 4.71
CA SER A 182 17.47 -20.71 5.21
C SER A 182 17.00 -20.99 6.64
N GLY A 183 17.30 -22.17 7.20
CA GLY A 183 16.69 -22.62 8.46
C GLY A 183 15.19 -22.94 8.32
N TYR A 184 14.69 -23.02 7.08
CA TYR A 184 13.31 -23.39 6.79
C TYR A 184 13.09 -24.88 7.02
N ALA A 185 12.16 -25.21 7.91
CA ALA A 185 11.73 -26.57 8.18
C ALA A 185 10.47 -26.89 7.36
N MET A 186 10.59 -27.86 6.44
CA MET A 186 9.43 -28.40 5.73
C MET A 186 8.62 -29.27 6.68
N SER A 187 7.29 -29.15 6.65
CA SER A 187 6.42 -29.97 7.48
C SER A 187 6.34 -31.42 6.99
N ALA A 188 6.12 -32.34 7.92
CA ALA A 188 5.91 -33.76 7.64
C ALA A 188 4.62 -34.01 6.83
N THR A 189 3.66 -33.07 6.85
CA THR A 189 2.44 -33.14 6.04
C THR A 189 2.64 -32.57 4.63
N ASN A 190 3.82 -32.05 4.31
CA ASN A 190 4.19 -31.40 3.05
C ASN A 190 3.29 -30.18 2.72
N ARG A 191 2.83 -29.48 3.76
CA ARG A 191 1.97 -28.31 3.69
C ARG A 191 2.60 -27.12 4.40
N ARG A 192 2.24 -25.94 3.94
CA ARG A 192 2.47 -24.69 4.65
C ARG A 192 1.17 -23.88 4.68
N LEU A 193 1.09 -22.92 5.58
CA LEU A 193 -0.03 -21.98 5.58
C LEU A 193 0.01 -21.11 4.33
N VAL A 194 -1.16 -20.77 3.81
CA VAL A 194 -1.29 -19.76 2.75
C VAL A 194 -0.67 -18.46 3.24
N HIS A 195 0.05 -17.76 2.37
CA HIS A 195 0.73 -16.53 2.77
C HIS A 195 -0.26 -15.47 3.25
N GLY A 196 -0.01 -14.92 4.45
CA GLY A 196 -0.89 -13.93 5.08
C GLY A 196 -2.06 -14.54 5.87
N ASP A 197 -2.19 -15.88 5.89
CA ASP A 197 -3.15 -16.57 6.72
C ASP A 197 -2.80 -16.43 8.21
N GLN A 198 -3.84 -16.22 9.01
CA GLN A 198 -3.76 -15.89 10.42
C GLN A 198 -4.69 -16.76 11.27
N CYS A 199 -5.05 -17.95 10.76
CA CYS A 199 -5.84 -18.92 11.50
C CYS A 199 -5.12 -19.39 12.78
N GLY A 200 -5.90 -19.71 13.79
CA GLY A 200 -5.44 -20.35 15.03
C GLY A 200 -5.42 -21.87 14.91
N GLU A 201 -4.86 -22.54 15.92
CA GLU A 201 -4.80 -24.01 15.97
C GLU A 201 -4.09 -24.65 14.77
N VAL A 202 -3.00 -24.04 14.29
CA VAL A 202 -2.19 -24.53 13.15
C VAL A 202 -1.81 -26.01 13.30
N ALA A 203 -1.51 -26.45 14.53
CA ALA A 203 -1.18 -27.83 14.85
C ALA A 203 -2.24 -28.86 14.42
N ALA A 204 -3.50 -28.46 14.24
CA ALA A 204 -4.58 -29.33 13.75
C ALA A 204 -4.40 -29.74 12.27
N VAL A 205 -3.70 -28.92 11.47
CA VAL A 205 -3.46 -29.16 10.04
C VAL A 205 -1.99 -29.37 9.70
N ILE A 206 -1.08 -28.77 10.49
CA ILE A 206 0.37 -28.87 10.36
C ILE A 206 0.96 -29.06 11.78
N PRO A 207 1.19 -30.30 12.22
CA PRO A 207 1.46 -30.60 13.63
C PRO A 207 2.90 -30.29 14.09
N ASP A 208 3.85 -30.23 13.16
CA ASP A 208 5.29 -30.25 13.44
C ASP A 208 6.00 -28.92 13.15
N THR A 209 5.32 -28.00 12.46
CA THR A 209 5.82 -26.65 12.18
C THR A 209 4.76 -25.60 12.49
N ASP A 210 5.17 -24.35 12.61
CA ASP A 210 4.27 -23.19 12.74
C ASP A 210 3.52 -22.85 11.44
N GLY A 211 3.65 -23.68 10.40
CA GLY A 211 3.09 -23.47 9.07
C GLY A 211 3.82 -22.38 8.25
N LYS A 212 4.88 -21.76 8.79
CA LYS A 212 5.68 -20.71 8.15
C LYS A 212 7.14 -21.12 7.94
N GLY A 213 7.48 -22.37 8.28
CA GLY A 213 8.81 -22.92 8.08
C GLY A 213 9.68 -22.96 9.33
N HIS A 214 9.07 -22.88 10.52
CA HIS A 214 9.80 -23.04 11.78
C HIS A 214 9.28 -24.26 12.55
N PRO A 215 10.17 -25.13 13.06
CA PRO A 215 9.77 -26.29 13.83
C PRO A 215 9.15 -25.86 15.16
N VAL A 216 8.07 -26.53 15.57
CA VAL A 216 7.50 -26.32 16.91
C VAL A 216 8.29 -27.20 17.89
N HIS A 217 9.17 -26.60 18.69
CA HIS A 217 9.86 -27.34 19.74
C HIS A 217 8.85 -27.77 20.82
N GLY A 218 8.64 -29.07 20.98
CA GLY A 218 7.69 -29.63 21.91
C GLY A 218 7.95 -29.20 23.36
N GLY A 219 7.02 -28.46 23.95
CA GLY A 219 7.04 -28.13 25.37
C GLY A 219 6.05 -27.06 25.82
N GLY A 220 4.84 -27.49 26.21
CA GLY A 220 4.03 -26.79 27.23
C GLY A 220 3.04 -25.75 26.71
N GLY A 221 1.76 -25.96 27.00
CA GLY A 221 0.64 -25.15 26.53
C GLY A 221 0.51 -23.75 27.12
N GLY A 222 -0.39 -22.98 26.51
CA GLY A 222 -1.14 -21.91 27.18
C GLY A 222 -1.19 -20.58 26.44
N GLY A 223 -2.39 -20.18 26.04
CA GLY A 223 -2.79 -18.77 26.04
C GLY A 223 -2.87 -18.09 24.68
N GLY A 224 -4.09 -17.96 24.16
CA GLY A 224 -4.41 -16.94 23.17
C GLY A 224 -4.25 -15.53 23.72
N GLY A 225 -4.08 -14.57 22.81
CA GLY A 225 -4.06 -13.15 23.13
C GLY A 225 -3.74 -12.34 21.88
N GLY A 226 -4.78 -11.79 21.26
CA GLY A 226 -4.63 -10.79 20.21
C GLY A 226 -4.15 -9.45 20.76
N ALA A 227 -3.66 -8.64 19.81
CA ALA A 227 -3.51 -7.19 19.86
C ALA A 227 -2.58 -6.60 20.93
N GLY A 228 -1.43 -6.14 20.45
CA GLY A 228 -0.64 -5.11 21.09
C GLY A 228 0.47 -4.72 20.14
N GLY A 229 0.28 -3.62 19.42
CA GLY A 229 1.38 -2.93 18.76
C GLY A 229 2.38 -2.51 19.84
N GLY A 230 3.35 -3.39 20.08
CA GLY A 230 4.50 -3.13 20.92
C GLY A 230 5.58 -2.59 20.02
N GLU A 231 5.88 -1.30 20.20
CA GLU A 231 7.13 -0.68 19.81
C GLU A 231 8.28 -1.68 19.94
N GLY A 232 9.12 -1.76 18.90
CA GLY A 232 10.33 -2.56 18.87
C GLY A 232 11.30 -2.15 19.99
N GLY A 233 11.05 -2.64 21.20
CA GLY A 233 11.93 -2.65 22.34
C GLY A 233 12.96 -3.76 22.16
N GLY A 234 13.89 -3.54 21.24
CA GLY A 234 14.96 -4.48 20.92
C GLY A 234 16.21 -3.77 20.43
N GLY A 235 16.51 -2.60 20.99
CA GLY A 235 17.70 -1.81 20.68
C GLY A 235 18.41 -1.46 21.98
N SER A 236 19.62 -1.99 22.10
CA SER A 236 20.53 -1.92 23.26
C SER A 236 20.43 -0.64 24.10
N SER A 237 20.57 -0.81 25.42
CA SER A 237 20.80 0.23 26.44
C SER A 237 21.76 1.36 26.00
N GLY A 238 22.67 1.09 25.05
CA GLY A 238 23.58 2.07 24.46
C GLY A 238 22.89 3.14 23.60
N VAL A 239 21.85 2.81 22.83
CA VAL A 239 21.23 3.77 21.89
C VAL A 239 20.44 4.85 22.63
N LYS A 240 19.65 4.47 23.65
CA LYS A 240 18.92 5.44 24.50
C LYS A 240 19.88 6.35 25.25
N LYS A 241 21.01 5.82 25.76
CA LYS A 241 22.05 6.61 26.43
C LYS A 241 22.78 7.55 25.46
N PHE A 242 23.01 7.10 24.23
CA PHE A 242 23.61 7.93 23.18
C PHE A 242 22.71 9.12 22.80
N PHE A 243 21.42 8.89 22.55
CA PHE A 243 20.48 9.98 22.25
C PHE A 243 20.33 10.98 23.39
N LEU A 244 20.27 10.50 24.64
CA LEU A 244 20.23 11.37 25.81
C LEU A 244 21.53 12.19 25.96
N PHE A 245 22.69 11.59 25.70
CA PHE A 245 23.98 12.28 25.72
C PHE A 245 24.04 13.38 24.65
N VAL A 246 23.62 13.10 23.42
CA VAL A 246 23.57 14.08 22.32
C VAL A 246 22.61 15.24 22.64
N LEU A 247 21.45 14.94 23.20
CA LEU A 247 20.46 15.96 23.56
C LEU A 247 20.97 16.88 24.69
N VAL A 248 21.56 16.31 25.75
CA VAL A 248 22.09 17.09 26.87
C VAL A 248 23.31 17.92 26.45
N THR A 249 24.21 17.35 25.65
CA THR A 249 25.37 18.09 25.13
C THR A 249 24.95 19.22 24.19
N GLY A 250 23.95 19.01 23.32
CA GLY A 250 23.38 20.06 22.47
C GLY A 250 22.79 21.23 23.28
N ILE A 251 22.06 20.93 24.35
CA ILE A 251 21.51 21.96 25.25
C ILE A 251 22.65 22.74 25.95
N LEU A 252 23.69 22.06 26.43
CA LEU A 252 24.81 22.73 27.09
C LEU A 252 25.59 23.65 26.13
N VAL A 253 25.81 23.22 24.88
CA VAL A 253 26.49 24.04 23.86
C VAL A 253 25.67 25.27 23.50
N THR A 254 24.36 25.13 23.33
CA THR A 254 23.47 26.26 23.01
C THR A 254 23.41 27.27 24.15
N VAL A 255 23.27 26.82 25.39
CA VAL A 255 23.30 27.70 26.58
C VAL A 255 24.66 28.41 26.70
N ALA A 256 25.77 27.70 26.52
CA ALA A 256 27.10 28.29 26.55
C ALA A 256 27.28 29.37 25.46
N GLY A 257 26.76 29.12 24.24
CA GLY A 257 26.76 30.09 23.15
C GLY A 257 25.95 31.35 23.47
N VAL A 258 24.77 31.21 24.08
CA VAL A 258 23.93 32.35 24.51
C VAL A 258 24.62 33.16 25.61
N VAL A 259 25.22 32.51 26.60
CA VAL A 259 25.98 33.17 27.67
C VAL A 259 27.19 33.91 27.11
N TRP A 260 27.91 33.29 26.16
CA TRP A 260 29.03 33.92 25.46
C TRP A 260 28.60 35.14 24.62
N ALA A 261 27.44 35.07 23.97
CA ALA A 261 26.94 36.13 23.11
C ALA A 261 26.36 37.32 23.89
N HIS A 262 25.68 37.06 25.02
CA HIS A 262 24.82 38.06 25.67
C HIS A 262 25.19 38.37 27.13
N CYS A 263 26.04 37.58 27.77
CA CYS A 263 26.35 37.74 29.20
C CYS A 263 27.83 37.98 29.50
N LEU A 264 28.76 37.76 28.55
CA LEU A 264 30.19 38.01 28.76
C LEU A 264 30.61 39.43 28.36
N PRO A 265 31.34 40.17 29.22
CA PRO A 265 31.95 41.46 28.87
C PRO A 265 33.00 41.31 27.77
N GLU A 266 33.11 42.30 26.87
CA GLU A 266 33.91 42.19 25.64
C GLU A 266 35.39 41.87 25.89
N GLY A 267 36.03 42.48 26.90
CA GLY A 267 37.44 42.23 27.21
C GLY A 267 37.76 40.80 27.70
N LEU A 268 36.76 40.08 28.24
CA LEU A 268 36.93 38.70 28.70
C LEU A 268 36.69 37.70 27.54
N ARG A 269 35.86 38.10 26.57
CA ARG A 269 35.54 37.34 25.36
C ARG A 269 36.74 37.26 24.40
N GLU A 270 37.47 38.35 24.23
CA GLU A 270 38.69 38.40 23.40
C GLU A 270 39.82 37.56 24.01
N SER A 271 40.07 37.68 25.32
CA SER A 271 41.12 36.92 26.00
C SER A 271 40.87 35.40 26.01
N LEU A 272 39.62 34.98 26.17
CA LEU A 272 39.23 33.57 26.07
C LEU A 272 39.24 33.08 24.62
N GLY A 273 38.83 33.92 23.66
CA GLY A 273 38.86 33.62 22.23
C GLY A 273 40.26 33.26 21.75
N ASP A 274 41.25 34.08 22.07
CA ASP A 274 42.65 33.86 21.65
C ASP A 274 43.28 32.62 22.31
N ARG A 275 42.89 32.30 23.54
CA ARG A 275 43.39 31.11 24.25
C ARG A 275 42.75 29.81 23.78
N LEU A 276 41.49 29.86 23.35
CA LEU A 276 40.71 28.68 22.96
C LEU A 276 40.71 28.45 21.44
N ALA A 277 41.07 29.43 20.62
CA ALA A 277 41.15 29.30 19.16
C ALA A 277 41.89 28.04 18.66
N PRO A 278 43.10 27.69 19.14
CA PRO A 278 43.78 26.48 18.67
C PRO A 278 43.09 25.18 19.11
N VAL A 279 42.42 25.19 20.26
CA VAL A 279 41.69 24.03 20.80
C VAL A 279 40.38 23.85 20.05
N LEU A 280 39.63 24.92 19.82
CA LEU A 280 38.37 24.90 19.08
C LEU A 280 38.58 24.52 17.61
N GLY A 281 39.66 24.99 16.98
CA GLY A 281 40.05 24.55 15.64
C GLY A 281 40.35 23.06 15.57
N ALA A 282 41.11 22.51 16.53
CA ALA A 282 41.40 21.08 16.59
C ALA A 282 40.14 20.24 16.85
N VAL A 283 39.25 20.70 17.73
CA VAL A 283 37.97 20.03 18.03
C VAL A 283 37.04 20.06 16.81
N ALA A 284 36.98 21.18 16.07
CA ALA A 284 36.19 21.27 14.85
C ALA A 284 36.62 20.25 13.80
N VAL A 285 37.93 20.08 13.57
CA VAL A 285 38.45 19.08 12.63
C VAL A 285 38.08 17.66 13.04
N VAL A 286 38.17 17.33 14.34
CA VAL A 286 37.79 16.01 14.85
C VAL A 286 36.27 15.79 14.73
N LEU A 287 35.47 16.82 14.98
CA LEU A 287 34.02 16.76 14.88
C LEU A 287 33.57 16.55 13.42
N GLU A 288 34.17 17.25 12.46
CA GLU A 288 33.91 17.07 11.02
C GLU A 288 34.23 15.62 10.58
N LEU A 289 35.37 15.08 11.00
CA LEU A 289 35.74 13.68 10.70
C LEU A 289 34.78 12.66 11.31
N LEU A 290 34.25 12.93 12.50
CA LEU A 290 33.25 12.08 13.13
C LEU A 290 31.89 12.21 12.45
N LEU A 291 31.51 13.41 12.03
CA LEU A 291 30.27 13.67 11.32
C LEU A 291 30.24 12.94 9.98
N ASP A 292 31.35 12.95 9.22
CA ASP A 292 31.49 12.18 7.99
C ASP A 292 31.31 10.68 8.21
N LYS A 293 31.84 10.14 9.31
CA LYS A 293 31.67 8.71 9.67
C LYS A 293 30.23 8.39 10.04
N VAL A 294 29.54 9.31 10.72
CA VAL A 294 28.13 9.15 11.08
C VAL A 294 27.23 9.23 9.84
N ILE A 295 27.47 10.18 8.94
CA ILE A 295 26.74 10.31 7.67
C ILE A 295 26.97 9.06 6.82
N ALA A 296 28.20 8.58 6.67
CA ALA A 296 28.50 7.36 5.93
C ALA A 296 27.81 6.12 6.52
N ALA A 297 27.75 6.00 7.85
CA ALA A 297 27.04 4.92 8.52
C ALA A 297 25.51 5.03 8.34
N TRP A 298 24.97 6.24 8.37
CA TRP A 298 23.57 6.52 8.12
C TRP A 298 23.18 6.21 6.67
N ASP A 299 23.99 6.61 5.70
CA ASP A 299 23.76 6.33 4.28
C ASP A 299 23.89 4.83 3.97
N TRP A 300 24.85 4.14 4.60
CA TRP A 300 24.94 2.68 4.52
C TRP A 300 23.69 2.01 5.10
N ALA A 301 23.21 2.43 6.28
CA ALA A 301 22.00 1.89 6.89
C ALA A 301 20.76 2.20 6.02
N ARG A 302 20.66 3.42 5.49
CA ARG A 302 19.60 3.82 4.57
C ARG A 302 19.61 2.97 3.30
N ALA A 303 20.77 2.71 2.70
CA ALA A 303 20.90 1.85 1.53
C ALA A 303 20.58 0.37 1.84
N ARG A 304 20.91 -0.10 3.05
CA ARG A 304 20.61 -1.46 3.53
C ARG A 304 19.11 -1.68 3.73
N PHE A 305 18.38 -0.64 4.14
CA PHE A 305 16.95 -0.70 4.50
C PHE A 305 16.02 0.02 3.50
N SER A 306 16.53 0.64 2.44
CA SER A 306 15.74 1.31 1.38
C SER A 306 14.92 0.35 0.51
N GLY A 307 15.13 -0.96 0.61
CA GLY A 307 14.20 -1.96 0.07
C GLY A 307 12.79 -1.89 0.66
N ALA A 308 12.62 -1.22 1.81
CA ALA A 308 11.30 -1.01 2.44
C ALA A 308 10.58 0.27 1.97
N SER A 309 11.26 1.21 1.29
CA SER A 309 10.68 2.52 0.92
C SER A 309 10.32 2.67 -0.56
N GLN A 310 10.51 1.66 -1.41
CA GLN A 310 10.10 1.73 -2.82
C GLN A 310 8.58 1.80 -3.04
N ARG A 311 7.75 1.69 -2.00
CA ARG A 311 6.29 1.90 -2.13
C ARG A 311 5.90 3.35 -2.46
N SER A 312 6.76 4.35 -2.23
CA SER A 312 6.45 5.76 -2.56
C SER A 312 6.88 6.18 -3.97
N ALA A 313 7.70 5.38 -4.67
CA ALA A 313 8.15 5.70 -6.03
C ALA A 313 7.14 5.33 -7.12
N ALA A 314 6.07 4.60 -6.78
CA ALA A 314 4.96 4.30 -7.69
C ALA A 314 4.15 5.55 -8.08
N GLU A 315 4.33 6.69 -7.39
CA GLU A 315 3.56 7.92 -7.59
C GLU A 315 3.98 8.71 -8.86
N ALA A 316 5.16 8.45 -9.42
CA ALA A 316 5.65 9.11 -10.64
C ALA A 316 5.36 8.32 -11.95
N ALA A 317 5.05 7.03 -11.86
CA ALA A 317 4.87 6.15 -13.03
C ALA A 317 3.50 6.28 -13.72
N TYR A 318 2.60 7.15 -13.21
CA TYR A 318 1.27 7.34 -13.80
C TYR A 318 1.23 8.39 -14.92
N PHE A 319 2.29 9.20 -15.07
CA PHE A 319 2.36 10.28 -16.07
C PHE A 319 3.27 9.97 -17.27
N GLU A 320 3.94 8.82 -17.31
CA GLU A 320 4.66 8.41 -18.51
C GLU A 320 3.69 7.74 -19.50
N PRO A 321 3.68 8.14 -20.78
CA PRO A 321 3.05 7.32 -21.81
C PRO A 321 3.72 5.94 -21.76
N LEU A 322 2.93 4.89 -21.55
CA LEU A 322 3.42 3.52 -21.57
C LEU A 322 4.24 3.36 -22.86
N ALA A 323 5.53 3.05 -22.70
CA ALA A 323 6.37 2.70 -23.83
C ALA A 323 5.67 1.60 -24.62
N GLU A 324 5.73 1.71 -25.95
CA GLU A 324 5.14 0.75 -26.87
C GLU A 324 5.58 -0.66 -26.47
N VAL A 325 4.64 -1.44 -25.95
CA VAL A 325 4.91 -2.76 -25.39
C VAL A 325 5.26 -3.68 -26.56
N ASP A 326 6.51 -4.14 -26.61
CA ASP A 326 6.97 -5.12 -27.57
C ASP A 326 6.17 -6.43 -27.37
N PRO A 327 5.43 -6.92 -28.38
CA PRO A 327 4.66 -8.15 -28.28
C PRO A 327 5.52 -9.41 -28.02
N GLU A 328 6.85 -9.35 -28.11
CA GLU A 328 7.75 -10.48 -27.80
C GLU A 328 7.96 -10.71 -26.29
N ASP A 329 7.76 -9.71 -25.42
CA ASP A 329 8.05 -9.81 -23.97
C ASP A 329 7.00 -10.60 -23.16
N HIS A 330 5.96 -11.12 -23.82
CA HIS A 330 4.93 -11.97 -23.20
C HIS A 330 5.16 -13.47 -23.34
N ARG A 331 6.25 -13.91 -23.98
CA ARG A 331 6.60 -15.34 -23.94
C ARG A 331 7.23 -15.66 -22.60
N SER A 332 6.39 -16.05 -21.63
CA SER A 332 6.84 -16.97 -20.59
C SER A 332 7.57 -18.13 -21.29
N PRO A 333 8.79 -18.51 -20.88
CA PRO A 333 9.47 -19.64 -21.49
C PRO A 333 8.54 -20.86 -21.39
N PRO A 334 8.43 -21.69 -22.43
CA PRO A 334 7.55 -22.85 -22.39
C PRO A 334 7.92 -23.69 -21.17
N LEU A 335 6.99 -23.80 -20.22
CA LEU A 335 7.01 -24.88 -19.25
C LEU A 335 6.86 -26.15 -20.08
N PHE A 336 7.87 -27.00 -20.02
CA PHE A 336 8.10 -28.23 -20.80
C PHE A 336 8.76 -28.04 -22.19
N PRO A 337 10.06 -28.37 -22.35
CA PRO A 337 10.57 -28.77 -23.65
C PRO A 337 9.96 -30.13 -23.99
N GLY A 338 9.18 -30.18 -25.07
CA GLY A 338 8.62 -31.41 -25.58
C GLY A 338 9.71 -32.45 -25.88
N ARG A 339 9.50 -33.66 -25.37
CA ARG A 339 10.06 -34.90 -25.89
C ARG A 339 8.95 -35.93 -25.95
#